data_AF-A0A9D9XPC5-F1
#
_entry.id   AF-A0A9D9XPC5-F1
#
_cell.length_a   1.000
_cell.length_b   1.000
_cell.length_c   1.000
_cell.angle_alpha   90.00
_cell.angle_beta   90.00
_cell.angle_gamma   90.00
#
_symmetry.space_group_name_H-M   'P 1'
#
loop_
_entity.id
_entity.type
_entity.pdbx_description
1 polymer ?
#
loop_
_entity_poly.entity_id
_entity_poly.type
_entity_poly.pdbx_seq_one_letter_code
_entity_poly.pdbx_strand_id
1 'polypeptide(L)' 'MAILNFQKPDKIILQKANDFEAQFEFRPLEPGYGVTIGNALRRVLLNSLEGHAIIGVKIEGVEHEFATMKGISEDVVEI' A
#
# COMPACT_ATOMS: atom_id res chain seq x y z
N MET A 1 10.09 40.98 -2.55
CA MET A 1 9.40 39.90 -1.79
C MET A 1 10.48 38.92 -1.37
N ALA A 2 10.79 38.82 -0.08
CA ALA A 2 11.86 37.93 0.37
C ALA A 2 11.46 36.48 0.05
N ILE A 3 12.28 35.79 -0.73
CA ILE A 3 12.15 34.35 -0.93
C ILE A 3 12.56 33.73 0.41
N LEU A 4 11.58 33.29 1.19
CA LEU A 4 11.85 32.55 2.42
C LEU A 4 12.64 31.29 2.04
N ASN A 5 13.83 31.12 2.62
CA ASN A 5 14.61 29.89 2.46
C ASN A 5 13.88 28.75 3.18
N PHE A 6 13.18 27.95 2.40
CA PHE A 6 12.46 26.77 2.88
C PHE A 6 13.45 25.63 3.18
N GLN A 7 13.44 25.07 4.39
CA GLN A 7 14.25 23.89 4.71
C GLN A 7 13.74 22.68 3.93
N LYS A 8 14.52 22.25 2.95
CA LYS A 8 14.31 20.99 2.25
C LYS A 8 15.00 19.86 3.03
N PRO A 9 14.43 18.64 3.06
CA PRO A 9 15.13 17.48 3.59
C PRO A 9 16.35 17.15 2.73
N ASP A 10 17.48 16.82 3.38
CA ASP A 10 18.76 16.65 2.68
C ASP A 10 18.85 15.30 1.95
N LYS A 11 18.57 14.21 2.67
CA LYS A 11 18.60 12.83 2.14
C LYS A 11 17.56 11.96 2.83
N ILE A 12 17.02 11.02 2.06
CA ILE A 12 16.13 9.96 2.56
C ILE A 12 17.02 8.83 3.06
N ILE A 13 16.84 8.43 4.32
CA ILE A 13 17.60 7.33 4.94
C ILE A 13 16.70 6.09 4.97
N LEU A 14 17.18 4.98 4.42
CA LEU A 14 16.55 3.67 4.58
C LEU A 14 17.04 3.04 5.88
N GLN A 15 16.14 2.80 6.83
CA GLN A 15 16.47 2.20 8.13
C GLN A 15 16.40 0.68 8.08
N LYS A 16 15.33 0.13 7.52
CA LYS A 16 15.07 -1.31 7.42
C LYS A 16 14.30 -1.59 6.13
N ALA A 17 14.63 -2.67 5.44
CA ALA A 17 13.82 -3.20 4.35
C ALA A 17 13.89 -4.73 4.34
N ASN A 18 12.74 -5.35 4.11
CA ASN A 18 12.61 -6.73 3.64
C ASN A 18 11.62 -6.75 2.47
N ASP A 19 11.26 -7.94 2.00
CA ASP A 19 10.42 -8.11 0.81
C ASP A 19 9.00 -7.51 0.97
N PHE A 20 8.51 -7.31 2.19
CA PHE A 20 7.14 -6.85 2.49
C PHE A 20 7.04 -5.60 3.38
N GLU A 21 8.16 -5.10 3.93
CA GLU A 21 8.19 -3.99 4.88
C GLU A 21 9.43 -3.12 4.63
N ALA A 22 9.26 -1.79 4.60
CA ALA A 22 10.37 -0.84 4.55
C ALA A 22 10.12 0.38 5.45
N GLN A 23 11.17 0.86 6.11
CA GLN A 23 11.15 2.03 6.98
C GLN A 23 12.12 3.11 6.46
N PHE A 24 11.57 4.31 6.23
CA PHE A 24 12.30 5.47 5.72
C PHE A 24 12.26 6.62 6.73
N GLU A 25 13.35 7.37 6.81
CA GLU A 25 13.48 8.55 7.65
C GLU A 25 13.77 9.80 6.80
N PHE A 26 13.02 10.87 7.07
CA PHE A 26 13.13 12.16 6.39
C PHE A 26 13.46 13.24 7.42
N ARG A 27 14.64 13.85 7.30
CA ARG A 27 15.05 15.01 8.10
C ARG A 27 16.10 15.85 7.38
N PRO A 28 16.26 17.14 7.75
CA PRO A 28 15.38 17.94 8.59
C PRO A 28 14.09 18.35 7.86
N LEU A 29 13.02 18.61 8.62
CA LEU A 29 11.75 19.13 8.10
C LEU A 29 11.33 20.35 8.91
N GLU A 30 10.67 21.30 8.24
CA GLU A 30 10.02 22.42 8.91
C GLU A 30 8.93 21.94 9.88
N PRO A 31 8.69 22.64 11.00
CA PRO A 31 7.59 22.34 11.90
C PRO A 31 6.25 22.23 11.14
N GLY A 32 5.51 21.15 11.40
CA GLY A 32 4.22 20.85 10.74
C GLY A 32 4.33 20.14 9.39
N TYR A 33 5.46 20.22 8.68
CA TYR A 33 5.60 19.58 7.35
C TYR A 33 5.68 18.06 7.42
N GLY A 34 6.09 17.49 8.56
CA GLY A 34 6.04 16.04 8.77
C GLY A 34 4.63 15.46 8.58
N VAL A 35 3.61 16.14 9.11
CA VAL A 35 2.20 15.74 8.94
C VAL A 35 1.72 15.97 7.51
N THR A 36 2.08 17.11 6.90
CA THR A 36 1.71 17.44 5.52
C THR A 36 2.23 16.41 4.53
N ILE A 37 3.53 16.09 4.60
CA ILE A 37 4.18 15.12 3.71
C ILE A 37 3.71 13.70 4.05
N GLY A 38 3.68 13.33 5.33
CA GLY A 38 3.26 11.99 5.77
C GLY A 38 1.83 11.65 5.35
N ASN A 39 0.88 12.58 5.53
CA ASN A 39 -0.49 12.37 5.10
C ASN A 39 -0.63 12.30 3.57
N ALA A 40 0.11 13.14 2.84
CA ALA A 40 0.12 13.09 1.38
C ALA A 40 0.65 11.74 0.88
N LEU A 41 1.81 11.30 1.37
CA LEU A 41 2.40 10.01 1.00
C LEU A 41 1.48 8.84 1.38
N ARG A 42 0.91 8.84 2.59
CA ARG A 42 -0.05 7.81 3.02
C ARG A 42 -1.24 7.70 2.06
N ARG A 43 -1.81 8.84 1.63
CA ARG A 43 -2.96 8.85 0.70
C ARG A 43 -2.61 8.28 -0.66
N VAL A 44 -1.43 8.61 -1.18
CA VAL A 44 -0.94 8.11 -2.48
C VAL A 44 -0.65 6.62 -2.40
N LEU A 45 0.11 6.20 -1.37
CA LEU A 45 0.49 4.80 -1.19
C LEU A 45 -0.71 3.87 -0.99
N LEU A 46 -1.77 4.32 -0.32
CA LEU A 46 -2.96 3.50 -0.09
C LEU A 46 -3.92 3.42 -1.28
N ASN A 47 -3.92 4.39 -2.20
CA ASN A 47 -4.98 4.50 -3.21
C ASN A 47 -4.49 4.51 -4.66
N SER A 48 -3.20 4.76 -4.90
CA SER A 48 -2.69 5.06 -6.24
C SER A 48 -1.47 4.25 -6.63
N LEU A 49 -1.13 3.22 -5.84
CA LEU A 49 -0.12 2.26 -6.24
C LEU A 49 -0.69 1.32 -7.31
N GLU A 50 0.04 1.21 -8.41
CA GLU A 50 -0.22 0.20 -9.42
C GLU A 50 0.15 -1.18 -8.87
N GLY A 51 -0.67 -2.17 -9.20
CA GLY A 51 -0.50 -3.53 -8.73
C GLY A 51 -1.34 -4.48 -9.55
N HIS A 52 -1.07 -5.78 -9.39
CA HIS A 52 -1.85 -6.84 -10.00
C HIS A 52 -2.62 -7.56 -8.89
N ALA A 53 -3.89 -7.84 -9.15
CA ALA A 53 -4.74 -8.61 -8.26
C ALA A 53 -5.56 -9.60 -9.08
N ILE A 54 -5.93 -10.71 -8.44
CA ILE A 54 -6.88 -11.66 -9.03
C ILE A 54 -8.25 -10.99 -9.04
N ILE A 55 -8.82 -10.79 -10.23
CA ILE A 55 -10.13 -10.14 -10.40
C ILE A 55 -11.28 -11.15 -10.51
N GLY A 56 -10.96 -12.42 -10.71
CA GLY A 56 -11.95 -13.48 -10.87
C GLY A 56 -11.31 -14.79 -11.29
N VAL A 57 -12.00 -15.88 -10.98
CA VAL A 57 -11.63 -17.25 -11.34
C VAL A 57 -12.86 -17.93 -11.91
N LYS A 58 -12.66 -18.86 -12.86
CA LYS A 58 -13.73 -19.70 -13.42
C LYS A 58 -13.44 -21.13 -13.03
N ILE A 59 -14.36 -21.74 -12.27
CA ILE A 59 -14.24 -23.11 -11.79
C ILE A 59 -15.28 -23.96 -12.52
N GLU A 60 -14.84 -25.07 -13.13
CA GLU A 60 -15.75 -25.98 -13.82
C GLU A 60 -16.68 -26.70 -12.84
N GLY A 61 -17.98 -26.73 -13.15
CA GLY A 61 -18.98 -27.37 -12.30
C GLY A 61 -19.49 -26.52 -11.13
N VAL A 62 -19.02 -25.28 -10.98
CA VAL A 62 -19.50 -24.32 -9.98
C VAL A 62 -20.38 -23.29 -10.67
N GLU A 63 -21.66 -23.26 -10.32
CA GLU A 63 -22.62 -22.29 -10.88
C GLU A 63 -22.59 -20.93 -10.16
N HIS A 64 -22.26 -20.92 -8.86
CA HIS A 64 -22.21 -19.71 -8.03
C HIS A 64 -21.20 -19.84 -6.88
N GLU A 65 -20.77 -18.70 -6.32
CA GLU A 65 -19.76 -18.61 -5.24
C GLU A 65 -20.11 -19.37 -3.94
N PHE A 66 -21.40 -19.65 -3.69
CA PHE A 66 -21.85 -20.42 -2.51
C PHE A 66 -22.00 -21.93 -2.76
N ALA A 67 -21.54 -22.44 -3.91
CA ALA A 67 -21.72 -23.85 -4.22
C ALA A 67 -20.71 -24.70 -3.45
N THR A 68 -21.16 -25.86 -2.97
CA THR A 68 -20.27 -26.87 -2.38
C THR A 68 -19.77 -27.81 -3.48
N MET A 69 -18.47 -28.10 -3.46
CA MET A 69 -17.86 -29.04 -4.39
C MET A 69 -17.59 -30.38 -3.72
N LYS A 70 -17.90 -31.48 -4.41
CA LYS A 70 -17.65 -32.83 -3.87
C LYS A 70 -16.14 -33.07 -3.75
N GLY A 71 -15.66 -33.23 -2.51
CA GLY A 71 -14.25 -33.53 -2.22
C GLY A 71 -13.43 -32.34 -1.74
N ILE A 72 -14.05 -31.18 -1.56
CA ILE A 72 -13.44 -29.99 -0.93
C ILE A 72 -14.14 -29.77 0.42
N SER A 73 -13.35 -29.45 1.44
CA SER A 73 -13.88 -29.20 2.79
C SER A 73 -14.31 -27.74 2.96
N GLU A 74 -13.68 -26.81 2.25
CA GLU A 74 -14.04 -25.39 2.19
C GLU A 74 -15.12 -25.08 1.13
N ASP A 75 -15.88 -24.02 1.35
CA ASP A 75 -16.83 -23.48 0.36
C ASP A 75 -16.10 -22.66 -0.71
N VAL A 76 -16.70 -22.48 -1.90
CA VAL A 76 -16.07 -21.74 -3.02
C VAL A 76 -15.68 -20.30 -2.65
N VAL A 77 -16.35 -19.67 -1.68
CA VAL A 77 -15.98 -18.33 -1.18
C VAL A 77 -14.63 -18.32 -0.45
N GLU A 78 -14.27 -19.44 0.19
CA GLU A 78 -13.04 -19.57 0.97
C GLU A 78 -11.84 -20.04 0.14
N ILE A 79 -12.09 -20.50 -1.10
CA ILE A 79 -11.08 -20.90 -2.10
C ILE A 79 -10.52 -19.68 -2.82
#